data_AF-A0A0A1MWH0-F1
#
_entry.id   AF-A0A0A1MWH0-F1
#
_cell.length_a   1.000
_cell.length_b   1.000
_cell.length_c   1.000
_cell.angle_alpha   90.00
_cell.angle_beta   90.00
_cell.angle_gamma   90.00
#
_symmetry.space_group_name_H-M   'P 1'
#
loop_
_entity.id
_entity.type
_entity.pdbx_description
1 polymer ?
#
loop_
_entity_poly.entity_id
_entity_poly.type
_entity_poly.pdbx_seq_one_letter_code
_entity_poly.pdbx_strand_id
1 'polypeptide(L)'
;MMGILDGLMGNASNVDEKEIMKEYEQLFIEGEEVSAAFKVIRDLFIFTNKRLILVDKQGLTGKKTEYHSILYKSISHFSVETAGHFDMDAELKI
;
A
#
# COMPACT_ATOMS: atom_id res chain seq x y z
N MET A 1 21.18 -7.03 -20.64
CA MET A 1 20.04 -7.97 -20.50
C MET A 1 20.11 -8.55 -19.09
N MET A 2 19.39 -7.95 -18.14
CA MET A 2 19.17 -8.40 -16.75
C MET A 2 18.41 -7.25 -16.06
N GLY A 3 17.32 -7.43 -15.32
CA GLY A 3 16.62 -8.65 -14.96
C GLY A 3 15.15 -8.33 -14.69
N ILE A 4 14.29 -9.06 -15.38
CA ILE A 4 12.83 -9.15 -15.11
C ILE A 4 12.57 -9.96 -13.81
N LEU A 5 13.60 -10.18 -13.00
CA LEU A 5 13.58 -11.08 -11.83
C LEU A 5 13.60 -10.34 -10.47
N ASP A 6 13.74 -9.02 -10.45
CA ASP A 6 13.66 -8.24 -9.18
C ASP A 6 12.22 -8.06 -8.68
N GLY A 7 11.22 -8.35 -9.55
CA GLY A 7 9.79 -8.29 -9.20
C GLY A 7 9.22 -9.57 -8.59
N LEU A 8 10.04 -10.60 -8.38
CA LEU A 8 9.61 -11.95 -7.99
C LEU A 8 10.17 -12.41 -6.63
N MET A 9 10.55 -11.47 -5.75
CA MET A 9 11.00 -11.77 -4.40
C MET A 9 10.06 -11.19 -3.34
N GLY A 10 8.85 -11.77 -3.26
CA GLY A 10 8.10 -11.99 -2.02
C GLY A 10 7.59 -10.79 -1.19
N ASN A 11 6.30 -10.50 -1.38
CA ASN A 11 5.30 -10.08 -0.37
C ASN A 11 5.16 -8.64 0.14
N ALA A 12 6.12 -7.74 0.05
CA ALA A 12 5.87 -6.30 0.18
C ALA A 12 7.15 -5.56 -0.18
N SER A 13 7.22 -4.94 -1.35
CA SER A 13 8.33 -4.03 -1.64
C SER A 13 8.06 -2.72 -0.91
N ASN A 14 8.96 -2.33 0.02
CA ASN A 14 9.00 -0.94 0.51
C ASN A 14 9.17 -0.03 -0.71
N VAL A 15 8.22 0.89 -0.91
CA VAL A 15 8.29 1.87 -2.00
C VAL A 15 8.93 3.15 -1.45
N ASP A 16 9.76 3.81 -2.26
CA ASP A 16 10.39 5.06 -1.85
C ASP A 16 9.34 6.13 -1.53
N GLU A 17 9.43 6.71 -0.34
CA GLU A 17 8.47 7.69 0.18
C GLU A 17 8.35 8.93 -0.73
N LYS A 18 9.47 9.36 -1.34
CA LYS A 18 9.49 10.53 -2.23
C LYS A 18 8.84 10.20 -3.57
N GLU A 19 9.02 8.97 -4.07
CA GLU A 19 8.32 8.51 -5.26
C GLU A 19 6.81 8.47 -5.02
N ILE A 20 6.37 7.95 -3.88
CA ILE A 20 4.94 7.93 -3.51
C ILE A 20 4.36 9.34 -3.35
N MET A 21 5.06 10.22 -2.63
CA MET A 21 4.65 11.62 -2.47
C MET A 21 4.49 12.32 -3.82
N LYS A 22 5.37 12.01 -4.78
CA LYS A 22 5.33 12.60 -6.13
C LYS A 22 4.24 11.98 -7.01
N GLU A 23 4.09 10.65 -7.00
CA GLU A 23 3.10 9.94 -7.83
C GLU A 23 1.67 10.27 -7.39
N TYR A 24 1.45 10.40 -6.07
CA TYR A 24 0.14 10.60 -5.47
C TYR A 24 -0.03 12.00 -4.84
N GLU A 25 0.75 12.99 -5.29
CA GLU A 25 0.78 14.36 -4.74
C GLU A 25 -0.63 14.94 -4.49
N GLN A 26 -1.55 14.71 -5.43
CA GLN A 26 -2.92 15.21 -5.38
C GLN A 26 -3.80 14.59 -4.29
N LEU A 27 -3.38 13.47 -3.67
CA LEU A 27 -4.11 12.83 -2.57
C LEU A 27 -3.77 13.45 -1.21
N PHE A 28 -2.62 14.09 -1.08
CA PHE A 28 -2.11 14.60 0.18
C PHE A 28 -2.63 16.00 0.47
N ILE A 29 -2.88 16.29 1.75
CA ILE A 29 -3.20 17.63 2.22
C ILE A 29 -1.94 18.34 2.76
N GLU A 30 -2.05 19.64 3.00
CA GLU A 30 -0.95 20.42 3.58
C GLU A 30 -0.43 19.81 4.89
N GLY A 31 0.88 19.64 4.99
CA GLY A 31 1.57 19.04 6.12
C GLY A 31 1.29 17.54 6.32
N GLU A 32 0.73 16.86 5.32
CA GLU A 32 0.66 15.39 5.27
C GLU A 32 1.95 14.83 4.67
N GLU A 33 2.60 13.92 5.39
CA GLU A 33 3.87 13.29 5.00
C GLU A 33 3.70 11.77 4.99
N VAL A 34 4.33 11.09 4.03
CA VAL A 34 4.39 9.63 3.98
C VAL A 34 5.40 9.13 5.01
N SER A 35 4.94 8.28 5.91
CA SER A 35 5.77 7.61 6.92
C SER A 35 6.28 6.26 6.43
N ALA A 36 5.49 5.56 5.60
CA ALA A 36 5.86 4.30 4.98
C ALA A 36 4.90 3.97 3.83
N ALA A 37 5.35 3.20 2.85
CA ALA A 37 4.50 2.70 1.78
C ALA A 37 4.86 1.27 1.39
N PHE A 38 3.84 0.42 1.30
CA PHE A 38 3.98 -1.00 0.99
C PHE A 38 3.12 -1.36 -0.21
N LYS A 39 3.75 -1.96 -1.21
CA LYS A 39 3.04 -2.52 -2.36
C LYS A 39 2.86 -4.03 -2.17
N VAL A 40 1.61 -4.48 -2.13
CA VAL A 40 1.24 -5.89 -2.03
C VAL A 40 0.52 -6.27 -3.31
N ILE A 41 1.19 -7.04 -4.18
CA ILE A 41 0.68 -7.43 -5.51
C ILE A 41 0.31 -6.19 -6.36
N ARG A 42 -0.97 -5.83 -6.41
CA ARG A 42 -1.52 -4.69 -7.16
C ARG A 42 -1.88 -3.51 -6.28
N ASP A 43 -2.03 -3.76 -4.99
CA ASP A 43 -2.52 -2.79 -4.03
C ASP A 43 -1.35 -2.06 -3.39
N LEU A 44 -1.58 -0.82 -3.00
CA LEU A 44 -0.61 0.02 -2.34
C LEU A 44 -1.22 0.57 -1.05
N PHE A 45 -0.50 0.34 0.05
CA PHE A 45 -0.80 0.83 1.38
C PHE A 45 0.14 1.98 1.68
N ILE A 46 -0.38 3.20 1.82
CA ILE A 46 0.39 4.40 2.14
C ILE A 46 0.04 4.81 3.56
N PHE A 47 1.00 4.71 4.47
CA PHE A 47 0.89 5.19 5.83
C PHE A 47 1.41 6.61 5.88
N THR A 48 0.57 7.57 6.26
CA THR A 48 0.97 8.98 6.44
C THR A 48 1.09 9.31 7.93
N ASN A 49 1.38 10.56 8.25
CA ASN A 49 1.24 11.07 9.62
C ASN A 49 -0.23 11.33 10.04
N LYS A 50 -1.22 11.18 9.15
CA LYS A 50 -2.64 11.49 9.41
C LYS A 50 -3.61 10.32 9.18
N ARG A 51 -3.34 9.45 8.21
CA ARG A 51 -4.24 8.38 7.77
C ARG A 51 -3.49 7.26 7.05
N LEU A 52 -4.15 6.12 6.97
CA LEU A 52 -3.84 5.09 5.98
C LEU A 52 -4.58 5.40 4.69
N ILE A 53 -3.90 5.34 3.56
CA ILE A 53 -4.49 5.42 2.23
C ILE A 53 -4.29 4.07 1.54
N LEU A 54 -5.38 3.45 1.12
CA LEU A 54 -5.39 2.24 0.31
C LEU A 54 -5.62 2.61 -1.15
N VAL A 55 -4.76 2.12 -2.03
CA VAL A 55 -4.87 2.31 -3.48
C VAL A 55 -5.04 0.93 -4.11
N ASP A 56 -6.24 0.65 -4.60
CA ASP A 56 -6.58 -0.61 -5.29
C ASP A 56 -6.73 -0.36 -6.79
N LYS A 57 -5.96 -1.09 -7.60
CA LYS A 57 -6.03 -1.06 -9.07
C LYS A 57 -6.99 -2.15 -9.56
N GLN A 58 -8.25 -1.77 -9.72
CA GLN A 58 -9.34 -2.64 -10.16
C GLN A 58 -9.42 -2.85 -11.69
N GLY A 59 -9.92 -4.03 -12.06
CA GLY A 59 -10.31 -4.39 -13.42
C GLY A 59 -9.21 -5.03 -14.27
N LEU A 60 -9.62 -5.70 -15.36
CA LEU A 60 -8.72 -6.44 -16.26
C LEU A 60 -7.66 -5.57 -16.94
N THR A 61 -7.93 -4.27 -17.10
CA THR A 61 -7.02 -3.30 -17.73
C THR A 61 -6.26 -2.43 -16.72
N GLY A 62 -6.54 -2.56 -15.42
CA GLY A 62 -5.94 -1.72 -14.36
C GLY A 62 -6.25 -0.23 -14.46
N LYS A 63 -7.21 0.19 -15.29
CA LYS A 63 -7.55 1.61 -15.51
C LYS A 63 -8.40 2.23 -14.41
N LYS A 64 -9.11 1.42 -13.63
CA LYS A 64 -9.92 1.90 -12.52
C LYS A 64 -9.06 1.82 -11.27
N THR A 65 -8.86 2.95 -10.60
CA THR A 65 -8.16 2.97 -9.30
C THR A 65 -9.12 3.48 -8.24
N GLU A 66 -9.25 2.73 -7.15
CA GLU A 66 -9.99 3.14 -5.97
C GLU A 66 -9.00 3.65 -4.91
N TYR A 67 -9.35 4.77 -4.27
CA TYR A 67 -8.56 5.40 -3.23
C TYR A 67 -9.41 5.47 -1.95
N HIS A 68 -9.00 4.75 -0.91
CA HIS A 68 -9.72 4.71 0.36
C HIS A 68 -8.86 5.30 1.47
N SER A 69 -9.32 6.42 2.04
CA SER A 69 -8.67 7.11 3.16
C SER A 69 -9.28 6.72 4.50
N ILE A 70 -8.49 6.15 5.39
CA ILE A 70 -8.89 5.74 6.74
C ILE A 70 -8.07 6.55 7.76
N LEU A 71 -8.72 7.48 8.45
CA LEU A 71 -8.09 8.25 9.52
C LEU A 71 -7.69 7.31 10.66
N TYR A 72 -6.51 7.50 11.24
CA TYR A 72 -6.08 6.62 12.35
C TYR A 72 -7.05 6.66 13.53
N LYS A 73 -7.64 7.83 13.81
CA LYS A 73 -8.64 8.00 14.88
C LYS A 73 -9.95 7.21 14.67
N SER A 74 -10.25 6.78 13.44
CA SER A 74 -11.44 5.97 13.14
C SER A 74 -11.18 4.47 13.20
N ILE A 75 -9.92 4.05 13.28
CA ILE A 75 -9.56 2.64 13.45
C ILE A 75 -9.81 2.27 14.91
N SER A 76 -10.89 1.54 15.16
CA SER A 76 -11.26 1.08 16.50
C SER A 76 -10.65 -0.29 16.84
N HIS A 77 -10.43 -1.12 15.83
CA HIS A 77 -9.90 -2.47 15.93
C HIS A 77 -9.04 -2.75 14.70
N PHE A 78 -8.05 -3.63 14.84
CA PHE A 78 -7.28 -4.14 13.72
C PHE A 78 -6.80 -5.56 14.04
N SER A 79 -6.54 -6.36 13.01
CA SER A 79 -5.87 -7.65 13.16
C SER A 79 -4.87 -7.87 12.04
N VAL A 80 -3.81 -8.61 12.38
CA VAL A 80 -2.77 -9.01 11.44
C VAL A 80 -2.71 -10.52 11.45
N GLU A 81 -2.85 -11.12 10.28
CA GLU A 81 -2.76 -12.56 10.06
C GLU A 81 -1.47 -12.84 9.29
N THR A 82 -0.55 -13.60 9.89
CA THR A 82 0.75 -13.89 9.29
C THR A 82 0.68 -15.15 8.44
N ALA A 83 1.31 -15.12 7.27
CA ALA A 83 1.53 -16.27 6.41
C ALA A 83 2.16 -17.46 7.18
N GLY A 84 1.52 -18.63 7.12
CA GLY A 84 2.04 -19.90 7.64
C GLY A 84 2.86 -20.66 6.58
N HIS A 85 3.40 -21.84 6.93
CA HIS A 85 4.28 -22.61 6.03
C HIS A 85 3.66 -23.01 4.67
N PHE A 86 2.34 -22.87 4.49
CA PHE A 86 1.58 -23.28 3.31
C PHE A 86 0.75 -22.17 2.66
N ASP A 87 0.59 -21.02 3.31
CA ASP A 87 -0.19 -19.89 2.79
C ASP A 87 0.71 -18.66 2.79
N MET A 88 1.01 -18.14 1.60
CA MET A 88 2.04 -17.11 1.41
C MET A 88 1.53 -15.71 1.70
N ASP A 89 0.25 -15.52 1.96
CA ASP A 89 -0.34 -14.19 2.10
C ASP A 89 -0.45 -13.80 3.57
N ALA A 90 0.10 -12.63 3.92
CA ALA A 90 -0.14 -11.98 5.20
C ALA A 90 -1.24 -10.93 4.99
N GLU A 91 -2.26 -10.92 5.85
CA GLU A 91 -3.45 -10.09 5.69
C GLU A 91 -3.57 -9.08 6.83
N LEU A 92 -3.78 -7.80 6.48
CA LEU A 92 -4.09 -6.73 7.43
C LEU A 92 -5.58 -6.40 7.35
N LYS A 93 -6.28 -6.47 8.48
CA LYS A 93 -7.71 -6.16 8.61
C LYS A 93 -7.87 -4.94 9.54
N ILE A 94 -8.70 -3.99 9.13
CA ILE A 94 -8.92 -2.68 9.78
C ILE A 94 -10.41 -2.38 9.84
#